data_AF-A0A0D8L9G3-F1
#
_entry.id   AF-A0A0D8L9G3-F1
#
_cell.length_a   1.000
_cell.length_b   1.000
_cell.length_c   1.000
_cell.angle_alpha   90.00
_cell.angle_beta   90.00
_cell.angle_gamma   90.00
#
_symmetry.space_group_name_H-M   'P 1'
#
loop_
_entity.id
_entity.type
_entity.pdbx_description
1 polymer ?
#
loop_
_entity_poly.entity_id
_entity_poly.type
_entity_poly.pdbx_seq_one_letter_code
_entity_poly.pdbx_strand_id
1 'polypeptide(L)'
;MSIIDPRNGIYITDTRYAIVHRLPEEHASLPAYALIEADLENNSWSLVSRYDNPVVMVADLVAMQVIRPKDKPVKTLDEYLLFSEMIVKRCQTALSVLREMPVGGRP
;
A
#
# COMPACT_ATOMS: atom_id res chain seq x y z
N MET A 1 13.83 -7.64 -15.64
CA MET A 1 12.92 -7.28 -14.53
C MET A 1 13.30 -5.88 -14.10
N SER A 2 12.37 -4.94 -14.12
CA SER A 2 12.61 -3.57 -13.64
C SER A 2 12.74 -3.62 -12.12
N ILE A 3 13.83 -3.08 -11.59
CA ILE A 3 14.04 -2.99 -10.14
C ILE A 3 13.16 -1.84 -9.65
N ILE A 4 12.14 -2.18 -8.86
CA ILE A 4 11.24 -1.21 -8.24
C ILE A 4 11.97 -0.64 -7.02
N ASP A 5 12.29 0.66 -7.04
CA ASP A 5 12.95 1.32 -5.92
C ASP A 5 11.91 1.83 -4.90
N PRO A 6 11.85 1.23 -3.70
CA PRO A 6 10.89 1.62 -2.67
C PRO A 6 11.22 2.99 -2.04
N ARG A 7 12.41 3.55 -2.26
CA ARG A 7 12.80 4.89 -1.75
C ARG A 7 11.98 6.00 -2.40
N ASN A 8 11.37 5.73 -3.55
CA ASN A 8 10.42 6.62 -4.23
C ASN A 8 8.97 6.37 -3.79
N GLY A 9 8.77 5.47 -2.82
CA GLY A 9 7.49 5.12 -2.26
C GLY A 9 7.40 5.50 -0.79
N ILE A 10 6.17 5.49 -0.29
CA ILE A 10 5.86 5.74 1.10
C ILE A 10 5.38 4.45 1.74
N TYR A 11 6.08 4.04 2.78
CA TYR A 11 5.85 2.80 3.51
C TYR A 11 4.57 2.87 4.34
N ILE A 12 3.76 1.81 4.26
CA ILE A 12 2.62 1.65 5.16
C ILE A 12 3.12 0.89 6.39
N THR A 13 3.19 1.60 7.51
CA THR A 13 3.64 1.06 8.81
C THR A 13 2.97 -0.27 9.15
N ASP A 14 3.73 -1.21 9.71
CA ASP A 14 3.27 -2.54 10.12
C ASP A 14 2.76 -3.42 8.96
N THR A 15 3.20 -3.13 7.73
CA THR A 15 2.87 -3.91 6.54
C THR A 15 4.10 -4.10 5.65
N ARG A 16 4.02 -5.07 4.73
CA ARG A 16 5.03 -5.25 3.68
C ARG A 16 4.76 -4.42 2.42
N TYR A 17 3.80 -3.49 2.48
CA TYR A 17 3.36 -2.73 1.33
C TYR A 17 3.89 -1.28 1.38
N ALA A 18 4.13 -0.72 0.20
CA ALA A 18 4.42 0.70 0.03
C ALA A 18 3.64 1.25 -1.17
N ILE A 19 3.37 2.56 -1.14
CA ILE A 19 2.70 3.29 -2.21
C ILE A 19 3.73 4.12 -2.93
N VAL A 20 3.84 3.96 -4.25
CA VAL A 20 4.70 4.79 -5.10
C VAL A 20 3.84 5.67 -6.00
N HIS A 21 4.25 6.92 -6.18
CA HIS A 21 3.66 7.82 -7.17
C HIS A 21 4.49 7.80 -8.44
N ARG A 22 4.10 6.95 -9.41
CA ARG A 22 4.74 6.67 -10.72
C ARG A 22 6.22 6.28 -10.61
N LEU A 23 6.60 5.08 -11.07
CA LEU A 23 8.03 4.71 -10.99
C LEU A 23 8.87 5.56 -11.95
N PRO A 24 10.16 5.83 -11.62
CA PRO A 24 11.01 6.74 -12.41
C PRO A 24 11.15 6.36 -13.89
N GLU A 25 11.04 5.08 -14.22
CA GLU A 25 11.22 4.55 -15.58
C GLU A 25 9.89 4.44 -16.37
N GLU A 26 8.78 4.92 -15.81
CA GLU A 26 7.44 4.64 -16.36
C GLU A 26 6.88 5.73 -17.26
N HIS A 27 6.22 5.30 -18.34
CA HIS A 27 5.52 6.17 -19.25
C HIS A 27 4.32 6.87 -18.58
N ALA A 28 4.07 8.12 -18.96
CA ALA A 28 2.98 8.94 -18.43
C ALA A 28 1.57 8.39 -18.73
N SER A 29 1.44 7.41 -19.62
CA SER A 29 0.19 6.71 -19.94
C SER A 29 -0.21 5.67 -18.89
N LEU A 30 0.68 5.34 -17.94
CA LEU A 30 0.37 4.41 -16.85
C LEU A 30 -0.26 5.16 -15.67
N PRO A 31 -1.13 4.46 -14.90
CA PRO A 31 -1.74 5.04 -13.71
C PRO A 31 -0.70 5.60 -12.73
N ALA A 32 -1.05 6.74 -12.12
CA ALA A 32 -0.12 7.54 -11.32
C ALA A 32 0.29 6.86 -10.01
N TYR A 33 -0.52 5.94 -9.48
CA TYR A 33 -0.22 5.26 -8.23
C TYR A 33 0.05 3.79 -8.48
N ALA A 34 1.06 3.25 -7.80
CA ALA A 34 1.35 1.83 -7.78
C ALA A 34 1.46 1.35 -6.34
N LEU A 35 0.86 0.20 -6.08
CA LEU A 35 1.04 -0.54 -4.84
C LEU A 35 2.16 -1.55 -5.06
N ILE A 36 3.18 -1.51 -4.22
CA ILE A 36 4.32 -2.40 -4.28
C ILE A 36 4.44 -3.19 -2.97
N GLU A 37 5.00 -4.38 -3.06
CA GLU A 37 5.13 -5.32 -1.96
C GLU A 37 6.58 -5.76 -1.80
N ALA A 38 7.06 -5.77 -0.55
CA ALA A 38 8.36 -6.29 -0.20
C ALA A 38 8.37 -7.82 -0.26
N ASP A 39 9.30 -8.35 -1.06
CA ASP A 39 9.75 -9.72 -0.99
C ASP A 39 10.95 -9.78 -0.05
N LEU A 40 10.72 -10.27 1.16
CA LEU A 40 11.72 -10.37 2.21
C LEU A 40 12.77 -11.45 1.92
N GLU A 41 12.44 -12.47 1.12
CA GLU A 41 13.36 -13.56 0.80
C GLU A 41 14.39 -13.09 -0.23
N ASN A 42 13.94 -12.34 -1.23
CA ASN A 42 14.79 -11.85 -2.31
C ASN A 42 15.31 -10.42 -2.08
N ASN A 43 15.00 -9.81 -0.92
CA ASN A 43 15.30 -8.42 -0.58
C ASN A 43 14.94 -7.46 -1.74
N SER A 44 13.75 -7.65 -2.29
CA SER A 44 13.30 -6.96 -3.52
C SER A 44 11.88 -6.45 -3.38
N TRP A 45 11.43 -5.68 -4.36
CA TRP A 45 10.08 -5.14 -4.41
C TRP A 45 9.39 -5.56 -5.69
N SER A 46 8.13 -5.98 -5.55
CA SER A 46 7.29 -6.42 -6.65
C SER A 46 6.07 -5.52 -6.79
N LEU A 47 5.66 -5.26 -8.02
CA LEU A 47 4.43 -4.53 -8.32
C LEU A 47 3.24 -5.43 -7.98
N VAL A 48 2.34 -4.94 -7.14
CA VAL A 48 1.07 -5.62 -6.85
C VAL A 48 0.01 -5.19 -7.86
N SER A 49 -0.23 -3.88 -7.97
CA SER A 49 -1.26 -3.32 -8.84
C SER A 49 -1.03 -1.82 -9.07
N ARG A 50 -1.76 -1.26 -10.04
CA ARG A 50 -1.74 0.15 -10.43
C ARG A 50 -3.12 0.76 -10.33
N TYR A 51 -3.16 2.05 -10.01
CA TYR A 51 -4.38 2.76 -9.70
C TYR A 51 -4.35 4.19 -10.24
N ASP A 52 -5.42 4.58 -10.94
CA ASP A 52 -5.66 5.99 -11.30
C ASP A 52 -6.27 6.75 -10.12
N ASN A 53 -6.99 6.04 -9.26
CA ASN A 53 -7.65 6.59 -8.09
C ASN A 53 -6.99 6.07 -6.80
N PRO A 54 -6.34 6.93 -6.01
CA PRO A 54 -5.68 6.52 -4.78
C PRO A 54 -6.66 6.00 -3.70
N VAL A 55 -7.94 6.38 -3.76
CA VAL A 55 -8.98 5.86 -2.85
C VAL A 55 -9.22 4.37 -3.12
N VAL A 56 -9.27 3.98 -4.39
CA VAL A 56 -9.45 2.56 -4.79
C VAL A 56 -8.23 1.74 -4.36
N MET A 57 -7.03 2.27 -4.53
CA MET A 57 -5.79 1.64 -4.05
C MET A 57 -5.82 1.36 -2.54
N VAL A 58 -6.24 2.34 -1.73
CA VAL A 58 -6.32 2.18 -0.27
C VAL A 58 -7.39 1.16 0.10
N ALA A 59 -8.54 1.16 -0.59
CA ALA A 59 -9.58 0.16 -0.37
C ALA A 59 -9.09 -1.27 -0.65
N ASP A 60 -8.37 -1.47 -1.76
CA ASP A 60 -7.76 -2.75 -2.12
C ASP A 60 -6.70 -3.19 -1.11
N LEU A 61 -5.82 -2.28 -0.69
CA LEU A 61 -4.81 -2.55 0.34
C LEU A 61 -5.45 -3.05 1.64
N VAL A 62 -6.53 -2.40 2.08
CA VAL A 62 -7.27 -2.78 3.27
C VAL A 62 -7.89 -4.17 3.07
N ALA A 63 -8.53 -4.41 1.93
CA ALA A 63 -9.09 -5.72 1.61
C ALA A 63 -8.03 -6.83 1.62
N MET A 64 -6.85 -6.60 1.04
CA MET A 64 -5.74 -7.57 1.04
C MET A 64 -5.25 -7.91 2.45
N GLN A 65 -5.30 -6.97 3.38
CA GLN A 65 -4.95 -7.20 4.79
C GLN A 65 -6.05 -7.88 5.58
N VAL A 66 -7.31 -7.64 5.20
CA VAL A 66 -8.48 -8.34 5.77
C VAL A 66 -8.53 -9.80 5.33
N ILE A 67 -8.09 -10.10 4.11
CA ILE A 67 -8.09 -11.46 3.54
C ILE A 67 -6.94 -12.32 4.10
N ARG A 68 -5.92 -11.69 4.73
CA ARG A 68 -4.69 -12.37 5.17
C ARG A 68 -4.69 -13.17 6.48
N PRO A 69 -5.73 -13.22 7.33
CA PRO A 69 -5.80 -14.19 8.41
C PRO A 69 -6.59 -15.44 7.98
N LYS A 70 -6.39 -15.97 6.76
CA LYS A 70 -6.89 -17.32 6.43
C LYS A 70 -6.35 -18.38 7.39
N ASP A 71 -5.17 -18.14 7.96
CA ASP A 71 -4.47 -19.09 8.86
C ASP A 71 -4.53 -18.69 10.35
N LYS A 72 -5.16 -17.56 10.69
CA LYS A 72 -5.35 -17.09 12.07
C LYS A 72 -6.79 -16.65 12.29
N PRO A 73 -7.73 -17.60 12.48
CA PRO A 73 -9.10 -17.22 12.80
C PRO A 73 -9.11 -16.35 14.05
N VAL A 74 -9.79 -15.21 13.98
CA VAL A 74 -10.08 -14.36 15.13
C VAL A 74 -11.02 -15.15 16.05
N LYS A 75 -10.57 -15.46 17.27
CA LYS A 75 -11.27 -16.37 18.19
C LYS A 75 -12.07 -15.63 19.26
N THR A 76 -11.78 -14.36 19.50
CA THR A 76 -12.43 -13.56 20.56
C THR A 76 -12.84 -12.17 20.07
N LEU A 77 -13.76 -11.52 20.80
CA LEU A 77 -14.16 -10.14 20.52
C LEU A 77 -12.99 -9.15 20.73
N ASP A 78 -12.12 -9.41 21.69
CA ASP A 78 -10.92 -8.59 21.93
C ASP A 78 -9.93 -8.70 20.77
N GLU A 79 -9.72 -9.91 20.24
CA GLU A 79 -8.89 -10.12 19.05
C GLU A 79 -9.50 -9.43 17.81
N TYR A 80 -10.83 -9.43 17.68
CA TYR A 80 -11.52 -8.72 16.61
C TYR A 80 -11.34 -7.20 16.73
N LEU A 81 -11.50 -6.65 17.94
CA LEU A 81 -11.33 -5.23 18.21
C LEU A 81 -9.90 -4.77 17.85
N LEU A 82 -8.88 -5.49 18.33
CA LEU A 82 -7.47 -5.20 18.03
C LEU A 82 -7.19 -5.27 16.53
N PHE A 83 -7.78 -6.23 15.83
CA PHE A 83 -7.66 -6.36 14.38
C PHE A 83 -8.30 -5.17 13.64
N SER A 84 -9.50 -4.74 14.04
CA SER A 84 -10.17 -3.57 13.48
C SER A 84 -9.40 -2.29 13.74
N GLU A 85 -8.87 -2.09 14.95
CA GLU A 85 -8.03 -0.93 15.30
C GLU A 85 -6.76 -0.87 14.44
N MET A 86 -6.12 -2.02 14.22
CA MET A 86 -4.96 -2.13 13.33
C MET A 86 -5.31 -1.70 11.89
N ILE A 87 -6.47 -2.11 11.36
CA ILE A 87 -6.93 -1.70 10.04
C ILE A 87 -7.16 -0.19 9.99
N VAL A 88 -7.87 0.37 10.97
CA VAL A 88 -8.15 1.81 11.04
C VAL A 88 -6.86 2.62 11.07
N LYS A 89 -5.89 2.21 11.89
CA LYS A 89 -4.56 2.86 11.97
C LYS A 89 -3.85 2.84 10.62
N ARG A 90 -3.90 1.72 9.90
CA ARG A 90 -3.28 1.60 8.56
C ARG A 90 -3.99 2.46 7.52
N CYS A 91 -5.31 2.56 7.56
CA CYS A 91 -6.08 3.51 6.73
C CYS A 91 -5.67 4.96 7.03
N GLN A 92 -5.54 5.32 8.30
CA GLN A 92 -5.11 6.66 8.72
C GLN A 92 -3.69 6.97 8.22
N THR A 93 -2.76 6.02 8.32
CA THR A 93 -1.42 6.15 7.75
C THR A 93 -1.50 6.38 6.24
N ALA A 94 -2.23 5.53 5.51
CA ALA A 94 -2.37 5.69 4.05
C ALA A 94 -3.00 7.04 3.65
N LEU A 95 -4.00 7.53 4.41
CA LEU A 95 -4.60 8.84 4.19
C LEU A 95 -3.63 9.99 4.48
N SER A 96 -2.86 9.92 5.56
CA SER A 96 -1.82 10.94 5.88
C SER A 96 -0.78 11.00 4.76
N VAL A 97 -0.33 9.83 4.33
CA VAL A 97 0.63 9.64 3.24
C VAL A 97 0.12 10.21 1.92
N LEU A 98 -1.13 9.95 1.55
CA LEU A 98 -1.73 10.51 0.33
C LEU A 98 -1.92 12.03 0.40
N ARG A 99 -2.10 12.61 1.60
CA ARG A 99 -2.18 14.07 1.78
C ARG A 99 -0.83 14.76 1.68
N GLU A 100 0.25 14.07 2.08
CA GLU A 100 1.62 14.59 2.04
C GLU A 100 2.31 14.37 0.70
N MET A 101 1.82 13.43 -0.11
CA MET A 101 2.32 13.28 -1.48
C MET A 101 2.09 14.59 -2.24
N PRO A 102 3.13 15.13 -2.90
CA PRO A 102 2.94 16.28 -3.77
C PRO A 102 1.98 15.87 -4.88
N VAL A 103 0.71 16.29 -4.75
CA VAL A 103 -0.27 16.24 -5.84
C VAL A 103 0.39 17.08 -6.92
N GLY A 104 0.85 16.44 -8.00
CA GLY A 104 1.65 17.09 -9.04
C GLY A 104 1.01 18.41 -9.45
N GLY A 105 1.48 19.51 -8.86
CA GLY A 105 1.07 20.84 -9.21
C GLY A 105 1.66 21.10 -10.58
N ARG A 106 0.79 21.31 -11.56
CA ARG A 106 1.13 22.13 -12.71
C ARG A 106 0.11 23.25 -12.79
N PRO A 107 0.59 24.46 -13.10
CA PRO A 107 1.00 24.78 -14.46
C PRO A 107 2.45 24.41 -14.80
#